data_AF-A0A9Q3VKC3-F1
#
_entry.id   AF-A0A9Q3VKC3-F1
#
_cell.length_a   1.000
_cell.length_b   1.000
_cell.length_c   1.000
_cell.angle_alpha   90.00
_cell.angle_beta   90.00
_cell.angle_gamma   90.00
#
_symmetry.space_group_name_H-M   'P 1'
#
loop_
_entity.id
_entity.type
_entity.pdbx_description
1 polymer ?
#
loop_
_entity_poly.entity_id
_entity_poly.type
_entity_poly.pdbx_seq_one_letter_code
_entity_poly.pdbx_strand_id
1 'polypeptide(L)'
;MESLTDGFAEYQELIGRALENDGHRGGKAGALADHRRATDLLRTQLLPAARTLVASNNAAFEAGYSAARSVLSAQLGAVLVLGMLLPAVPGVLQWYLARSLRRILNPGVLAATVCSLLAVILGSQMMSASAGHLRGARHDAFDSVVALCRARAIAYDANADESRYLLDPQRQAQYEESSLAKSQQLYGLKGATLSTYDSELATTWQAYESDHHDLRCTGEFRRELDNITFPGEQAAAEKTVRTYAVHQRDDRKIRARLAAGKERAAVEFCMGWEQGTSNAHFGAWMAALDKVAGINRAHFASSAEDGRSAVNGLLPWACGLLCAAMVLAALGLRPRLAEFR
;
A
#
# COMPACT_ATOMS: atom_id res chain seq x y z
N MET A 1 4.64 13.88 -17.16
CA MET A 1 3.20 13.56 -17.15
C MET A 1 2.65 13.61 -18.57
N GLU A 2 2.92 14.68 -19.31
CA GLU A 2 2.59 14.86 -20.74
C GLU A 2 3.01 13.67 -21.63
N SER A 3 4.28 13.24 -21.56
CA SER A 3 4.77 12.06 -22.30
C SER A 3 4.06 10.73 -22.00
N LEU A 4 3.48 10.55 -20.80
CA LEU A 4 2.70 9.34 -20.47
C LEU A 4 1.30 9.39 -21.09
N THR A 5 0.68 10.57 -21.08
CA THR A 5 -0.64 10.80 -21.68
C THR A 5 -0.57 10.61 -23.20
N ASP A 6 0.43 11.21 -23.84
CA ASP A 6 0.61 11.14 -25.29
C ASP A 6 0.88 9.70 -25.75
N GLY A 7 1.80 8.99 -25.08
CA GLY A 7 2.07 7.60 -25.42
C GLY A 7 0.89 6.67 -25.14
N PHE A 8 0.03 6.97 -24.16
CA PHE A 8 -1.19 6.19 -23.94
C PHE A 8 -2.22 6.41 -25.05
N ALA A 9 -2.36 7.65 -25.55
CA ALA A 9 -3.20 7.94 -26.70
C ALA A 9 -2.70 7.20 -27.96
N GLU A 10 -1.39 7.20 -28.22
CA GLU A 10 -0.80 6.45 -29.33
C GLU A 10 -1.02 4.93 -29.18
N TYR A 11 -0.89 4.40 -27.97
CA TYR A 11 -1.22 3.01 -27.68
C TYR A 11 -2.69 2.68 -28.02
N GLN A 12 -3.64 3.52 -27.60
CA GLN A 12 -5.06 3.33 -27.90
C GLN A 12 -5.35 3.41 -29.39
N GLU A 13 -4.72 4.33 -30.11
CA GLU A 13 -4.82 4.43 -31.56
C GLU A 13 -4.33 3.16 -32.26
N LEU A 14 -3.16 2.65 -31.86
CA LEU A 14 -2.61 1.40 -32.41
C LEU A 14 -3.52 0.20 -32.16
N ILE A 15 -4.09 0.07 -30.96
CA ILE A 15 -5.07 -0.99 -30.66
C ILE A 15 -6.35 -0.80 -31.50
N GLY A 16 -6.83 0.43 -31.66
CA GLY A 16 -7.99 0.74 -32.51
C GLY A 16 -7.76 0.32 -33.96
N ARG A 17 -6.61 0.69 -34.54
CA ARG A 17 -6.20 0.24 -35.89
C ARG A 17 -6.09 -1.26 -36.00
N ALA A 18 -5.53 -1.92 -34.98
CA ALA A 18 -5.40 -3.37 -35.00
C ALA A 18 -6.77 -4.08 -35.07
N LEU A 19 -7.73 -3.62 -34.26
CA LEU A 19 -9.10 -4.15 -34.25
C LEU A 19 -9.83 -3.87 -35.57
N GLU A 20 -9.66 -2.66 -36.13
CA GLU A 20 -10.22 -2.31 -37.43
C GLU A 20 -9.66 -3.21 -38.54
N ASN A 21 -8.33 -3.38 -38.57
CA ASN A 21 -7.65 -4.22 -39.57
C ASN A 21 -8.05 -5.70 -39.46
N ASP A 22 -8.26 -6.24 -38.25
CA ASP A 22 -8.67 -7.63 -38.06
C ASP A 22 -10.06 -7.94 -38.65
N GLY A 23 -10.95 -6.94 -38.66
CA GLY A 23 -12.29 -7.05 -39.28
C GLY A 23 -12.29 -7.16 -40.81
N HIS A 24 -11.19 -6.84 -41.48
CA HIS A 24 -11.09 -6.84 -42.94
C HIS A 24 -10.52 -8.15 -43.50
N ARG A 25 -11.04 -8.61 -44.66
CA ARG A 25 -10.46 -9.76 -45.37
C ARG A 25 -9.00 -9.45 -45.76
N GLY A 26 -8.06 -10.23 -45.20
CA GLY A 26 -6.62 -10.06 -45.44
C GLY A 26 -5.93 -9.08 -44.50
N GLY A 27 -6.65 -8.42 -43.58
CA GLY A 27 -6.08 -7.40 -42.68
C GLY A 27 -5.36 -7.96 -41.45
N LYS A 28 -5.38 -9.28 -41.22
CA LYS A 28 -4.75 -9.94 -40.07
C LYS A 28 -3.25 -9.62 -39.90
N ALA A 29 -2.52 -9.51 -41.01
CA ALA A 29 -1.10 -9.16 -40.97
C ALA A 29 -0.86 -7.72 -40.49
N GLY A 30 -1.73 -6.78 -40.91
CA GLY A 30 -1.72 -5.40 -40.44
C GLY A 30 -2.11 -5.31 -38.96
N ALA A 31 -3.16 -6.03 -38.57
CA ALA A 31 -3.60 -6.11 -37.17
C ALA A 31 -2.48 -6.62 -36.25
N LEU A 32 -1.76 -7.67 -36.65
CA LEU A 32 -0.62 -8.19 -35.91
C LEU A 32 0.53 -7.16 -35.80
N ALA A 33 0.82 -6.42 -36.87
CA ALA A 33 1.85 -5.38 -36.86
C ALA A 33 1.50 -4.23 -35.91
N ASP A 34 0.25 -3.77 -35.92
CA ASP A 34 -0.24 -2.74 -35.00
C ASP A 34 -0.22 -3.24 -33.55
N HIS A 35 -0.65 -4.48 -33.29
CA HIS A 35 -0.58 -5.11 -31.95
C HIS A 35 0.85 -5.21 -31.42
N ARG A 36 1.82 -5.57 -32.27
CA ARG A 36 3.25 -5.59 -31.92
C ARG A 36 3.73 -4.21 -31.50
N ARG A 37 3.44 -3.20 -32.31
CA ARG A 37 3.87 -1.82 -32.04
C ARG A 37 3.22 -1.26 -30.77
N ALA A 38 1.93 -1.52 -30.56
CA ALA A 38 1.24 -1.17 -29.32
C ALA A 38 1.89 -1.84 -28.10
N THR A 39 2.21 -3.13 -28.21
CA THR A 39 2.85 -3.89 -27.13
C THR A 39 4.27 -3.37 -26.84
N ASP A 40 5.04 -3.06 -27.89
CA ASP A 40 6.39 -2.52 -27.76
C ASP A 40 6.36 -1.15 -27.08
N LEU A 41 5.43 -0.25 -27.46
CA LEU A 41 5.22 1.05 -26.81
C LEU A 41 4.86 0.91 -25.32
N LEU A 42 3.89 0.03 -25.02
CA LEU A 42 3.45 -0.21 -23.65
C LEU A 42 4.59 -0.72 -22.76
N ARG A 43 5.37 -1.70 -23.25
CA ARG A 43 6.41 -2.38 -22.47
C ARG A 43 7.68 -1.57 -22.32
N THR A 44 8.10 -0.86 -23.37
CA THR A 44 9.40 -0.17 -23.39
C THR A 44 9.33 1.25 -22.85
N GLN A 45 8.17 1.91 -22.96
CA GLN A 45 8.02 3.32 -22.58
C GLN A 45 7.00 3.52 -21.46
N LEU A 46 5.75 3.10 -21.65
CA LEU A 46 4.67 3.46 -20.74
C LEU A 46 4.80 2.82 -19.35
N LEU A 47 5.00 1.50 -19.28
CA LEU A 47 5.13 0.78 -18.01
C LEU A 47 6.36 1.25 -17.19
N PRO A 48 7.57 1.36 -17.77
CA PRO A 48 8.72 1.91 -17.06
C PRO A 48 8.51 3.36 -16.60
N ALA A 49 7.96 4.24 -17.45
CA ALA A 49 7.71 5.62 -17.07
C ALA A 49 6.71 5.75 -15.92
N ALA A 50 5.64 4.94 -15.93
CA ALA A 50 4.67 4.88 -14.84
C ALA A 50 5.31 4.38 -13.53
N ARG A 51 6.15 3.34 -13.60
CA ARG A 51 6.90 2.83 -12.43
C ARG A 51 7.86 3.87 -11.87
N THR A 52 8.59 4.59 -12.73
CA THR A 52 9.49 5.68 -12.31
C THR A 52 8.73 6.81 -11.66
N LEU A 53 7.56 7.19 -12.16
CA LEU A 53 6.71 8.21 -11.55
C LEU A 53 6.22 7.80 -10.16
N VAL A 54 5.79 6.55 -9.99
CA VAL A 54 5.38 6.03 -8.68
C VAL A 54 6.57 5.97 -7.72
N ALA A 55 7.73 5.49 -8.20
CA ALA A 55 8.94 5.41 -7.39
C ALA A 55 9.46 6.78 -6.97
N SER A 56 9.45 7.77 -7.88
CA SER A 56 9.88 9.14 -7.57
C SER A 56 8.91 9.83 -6.61
N ASN A 57 7.60 9.61 -6.77
CA ASN A 57 6.60 10.13 -5.84
C ASN A 57 6.77 9.50 -4.44
N ASN A 58 6.99 8.19 -4.36
CA ASN A 58 7.28 7.52 -3.10
C ASN A 58 8.58 8.03 -2.47
N ALA A 59 9.64 8.25 -3.26
CA ALA A 59 10.91 8.76 -2.78
C ALA A 59 10.80 10.22 -2.31
N ALA A 60 10.07 11.09 -3.03
CA ALA A 60 9.81 12.47 -2.64
C ALA A 60 8.93 12.54 -1.39
N PHE A 61 7.93 11.68 -1.28
CA PHE A 61 7.12 11.53 -0.08
C PHE A 61 7.95 11.02 1.10
N GLU A 62 8.84 10.04 0.90
CA GLU A 62 9.73 9.53 1.95
C GLU A 62 10.79 10.56 2.37
N ALA A 63 11.33 11.33 1.43
CA ALA A 63 12.23 12.45 1.70
C ALA A 63 11.51 13.56 2.48
N GLY A 64 10.30 13.93 2.07
CA GLY A 64 9.45 14.87 2.78
C GLY A 64 9.05 14.36 4.17
N TYR A 65 8.77 13.07 4.31
CA TYR A 65 8.44 12.43 5.58
C TYR A 65 9.64 12.30 6.52
N SER A 66 10.82 11.97 6.01
CA SER A 66 12.06 11.88 6.80
C SER A 66 12.60 13.26 7.20
N ALA A 67 12.52 14.25 6.30
CA ALA A 67 12.77 15.66 6.63
C ALA A 67 11.73 16.21 7.60
N ALA A 68 10.46 15.85 7.43
CA ALA A 68 9.44 16.14 8.42
C ALA A 68 9.76 15.44 9.73
N ARG A 69 10.29 14.22 9.75
CA ARG A 69 10.63 13.47 10.98
C ARG A 69 11.78 14.10 11.78
N SER A 70 12.76 14.71 11.13
CA SER A 70 13.83 15.45 11.80
C SER A 70 13.36 16.82 12.32
N VAL A 71 12.46 17.49 11.60
CA VAL A 71 11.79 18.71 12.08
C VAL A 71 10.78 18.39 13.18
N LEU A 72 10.07 17.27 13.08
CA LEU A 72 9.06 16.82 14.04
C LEU A 72 9.72 16.28 15.30
N SER A 73 10.94 15.73 15.29
CA SER A 73 11.65 15.39 16.53
C SER A 73 12.11 16.65 17.28
N ALA A 74 12.56 17.68 16.56
CA ALA A 74 12.86 18.99 17.14
C ALA A 74 11.59 19.72 17.63
N GLN A 75 10.48 19.63 16.89
CA GLN A 75 9.18 20.20 17.27
C GLN A 75 8.46 19.37 18.34
N LEU A 76 8.61 18.04 18.39
CA LEU A 76 8.19 17.19 19.51
C LEU A 76 8.97 17.57 20.77
N GLY A 77 10.28 17.81 20.63
CA GLY A 77 11.10 18.39 21.69
C GLY A 77 10.55 19.74 22.14
N ALA A 78 10.22 20.63 21.20
CA ALA A 78 9.62 21.92 21.52
C ALA A 78 8.24 21.79 22.16
N VAL A 79 7.37 20.88 21.72
CA VAL A 79 6.03 20.63 22.30
C VAL A 79 6.14 19.98 23.68
N LEU A 80 7.11 19.08 23.90
CA LEU A 80 7.41 18.52 25.22
C LEU A 80 7.96 19.59 26.15
N VAL A 81 8.86 20.44 25.67
CA VAL A 81 9.40 21.58 26.44
C VAL A 81 8.31 22.60 26.74
N LEU A 82 7.46 22.96 25.78
CA LEU A 82 6.35 23.88 25.96
C LEU A 82 5.28 23.28 26.88
N GLY A 83 5.01 21.98 26.74
CA GLY A 83 4.09 21.20 27.57
C GLY A 83 4.60 20.98 28.99
N MET A 84 5.92 20.97 29.21
CA MET A 84 6.53 21.03 30.55
C MET A 84 6.56 22.46 31.11
N LEU A 85 6.78 23.48 30.27
CA LEU A 85 6.77 24.89 30.65
C LEU A 85 5.38 25.36 31.09
N LEU A 86 4.33 24.88 30.43
CA LEU A 86 2.94 25.26 30.69
C LEU A 86 2.49 25.03 32.16
N PRO A 87 2.73 23.85 32.78
CA PRO A 87 2.51 23.65 34.21
C PRO A 87 3.64 24.22 35.09
N ALA A 88 4.85 24.42 34.57
CA ALA A 88 5.97 24.96 35.34
C ALA A 88 5.72 26.42 35.78
N VAL A 89 5.09 27.25 34.95
CA VAL A 89 4.77 28.65 35.32
C VAL A 89 3.88 28.75 36.57
N PRO A 90 2.70 28.12 36.64
CA PRO A 90 1.89 28.11 37.86
C PRO A 90 2.55 27.32 39.01
N GLY A 91 3.33 26.27 38.71
CA GLY A 91 4.06 25.49 39.72
C GLY A 91 5.16 26.28 40.43
N VAL A 92 5.97 27.04 39.68
CA VAL A 92 7.00 27.95 40.22
C VAL A 92 6.35 29.09 41.00
N LEU A 93 5.22 29.62 40.52
CA LEU A 93 4.44 30.62 41.25
C LEU A 93 3.92 30.07 42.58
N GLN A 94 3.39 28.83 42.61
CA GLN A 94 3.02 28.18 43.87
C GLN A 94 4.20 27.98 44.80
N TRP A 95 5.34 27.51 44.28
CA TRP A 95 6.54 27.30 45.08
C TRP A 95 7.08 28.61 45.67
N TYR A 96 7.13 29.68 44.89
CA TYR A 96 7.54 31.00 45.34
C TYR A 96 6.61 31.55 46.41
N LEU A 97 5.30 31.44 46.23
CA LEU A 97 4.32 31.90 47.21
C LEU A 97 4.34 31.05 48.50
N ALA A 98 4.52 29.74 48.40
CA ALA A 98 4.61 28.84 49.56
C ALA A 98 5.88 29.10 50.38
N ARG A 99 7.01 29.31 49.70
CA ARG A 99 8.32 29.53 50.34
C ARG A 99 8.47 30.95 50.90
N SER A 100 7.94 31.96 50.23
CA SER A 100 8.06 33.36 50.67
C SER A 100 7.01 33.76 51.73
N LEU A 101 5.78 33.24 51.65
CA LEU A 101 4.66 33.72 52.49
C LEU A 101 4.19 32.74 53.58
N ARG A 102 4.84 31.57 53.76
CA ARG A 102 4.48 30.54 54.78
C ARG A 102 2.97 30.22 54.85
N ARG A 103 2.24 30.32 53.72
CA ARG A 103 0.77 30.20 53.66
C ARG A 103 0.34 29.07 52.72
N ILE A 104 -0.73 28.39 53.13
CA ILE A 104 -1.29 27.17 52.54
C ILE A 104 -1.94 27.49 51.18
N LEU A 105 -1.44 26.83 50.14
CA LEU A 105 -2.02 26.54 48.81
C LEU A 105 -3.18 27.44 48.33
N ASN A 106 -2.96 28.22 47.26
CA ASN A 106 -4.05 28.94 46.60
C ASN A 106 -4.86 27.95 45.74
N PRO A 107 -6.12 27.64 46.10
CA PRO A 107 -6.90 26.60 45.42
C PRO A 107 -7.13 26.91 43.95
N GLY A 108 -7.22 28.19 43.56
CA GLY A 108 -7.39 28.60 42.16
C GLY A 108 -6.17 28.29 41.30
N VAL A 109 -4.96 28.49 41.83
CA VAL A 109 -3.73 28.17 41.10
C VAL A 109 -3.48 26.66 41.08
N LEU A 110 -3.84 25.94 42.14
CA LEU A 110 -3.75 24.48 42.18
C LEU A 110 -4.68 23.83 41.14
N ALA A 111 -5.92 24.30 41.04
CA ALA A 111 -6.85 23.86 40.00
C ALA A 111 -6.34 24.18 38.59
N ALA A 112 -5.72 25.36 38.39
CA ALA A 112 -5.09 25.70 37.12
C ALA A 112 -3.93 24.75 36.76
N THR A 113 -3.07 24.38 37.71
CA THR A 113 -1.98 23.42 37.49
C THR A 113 -2.52 22.04 37.09
N VAL A 114 -3.58 21.56 37.74
CA VAL A 114 -4.22 20.27 37.40
C VAL A 114 -4.83 20.31 36.00
N CYS A 115 -5.53 21.40 35.64
CA CYS A 115 -6.08 21.57 34.30
C CYS A 115 -4.99 21.60 33.22
N SER A 116 -3.87 22.29 33.46
CA SER A 116 -2.71 22.29 32.54
C SER A 116 -2.09 20.90 32.39
N LEU A 117 -1.96 20.14 33.48
CA LEU A 117 -1.42 18.78 33.46
C LEU A 117 -2.31 17.82 32.67
N LEU A 118 -3.63 17.91 32.86
CA LEU A 118 -4.61 17.14 32.10
C LEU A 118 -4.59 17.50 30.60
N ALA A 119 -4.45 18.79 30.26
CA ALA A 119 -4.33 19.23 28.88
C ALA A 119 -3.07 18.65 28.20
N VAL A 120 -1.94 18.60 28.91
CA VAL A 120 -0.69 18.00 28.42
C VAL A 120 -0.84 16.49 28.22
N ILE A 121 -1.52 15.80 29.14
CA ILE A 121 -1.80 14.36 29.01
C ILE A 121 -2.69 14.10 27.78
N LEU A 122 -3.79 14.84 27.61
CA LEU A 122 -4.68 14.68 26.46
C LEU A 122 -3.98 15.01 25.13
N GLY A 123 -3.16 16.06 25.10
CA GLY A 123 -2.35 16.41 23.92
C GLY A 123 -1.32 15.33 23.58
N SER A 124 -0.67 14.74 24.59
CA SER A 124 0.29 13.65 24.42
C SER A 124 -0.38 12.37 23.90
N GLN A 125 -1.58 12.06 24.40
CA GLN A 125 -2.38 10.93 23.92
C GLN A 125 -2.85 11.13 22.48
N MET A 126 -3.31 12.34 22.12
CA MET A 126 -3.71 12.70 20.76
C MET A 126 -2.56 12.53 19.75
N MET A 127 -1.37 12.98 20.13
CA MET A 127 -0.18 12.88 19.28
C MET A 127 0.34 11.44 19.18
N SER A 128 0.28 10.67 20.27
CA SER A 128 0.68 9.26 20.29
C SER A 128 -0.28 8.38 19.49
N ALA A 129 -1.60 8.59 19.61
CA ALA A 129 -2.61 7.91 18.80
C ALA A 129 -2.40 8.21 17.31
N SER A 130 -2.24 9.48 16.95
CA SER A 130 -1.99 9.88 15.56
C SER A 130 -0.69 9.27 15.02
N ALA A 131 0.40 9.27 15.79
CA ALA A 131 1.69 8.73 15.36
C ALA A 131 1.72 7.19 15.29
N GLY A 132 1.04 6.50 16.21
CA GLY A 132 0.95 5.04 16.26
C GLY A 132 0.11 4.48 15.11
N HIS A 133 -1.09 5.03 14.92
CA HIS A 133 -2.00 4.60 13.84
C HIS A 133 -1.43 4.90 12.45
N LEU A 134 -0.76 6.05 12.26
CA LEU A 134 -0.15 6.39 10.97
C LEU A 134 1.10 5.57 10.65
N ARG A 135 1.92 5.18 11.64
CA ARG A 135 3.10 4.34 11.40
C ARG A 135 2.73 2.89 11.11
N GLY A 136 1.85 2.31 11.90
CA GLY A 136 1.34 0.94 11.68
C GLY A 136 0.59 0.85 10.36
N ALA A 137 -0.39 1.74 10.11
CA ALA A 137 -1.13 1.73 8.84
C ALA A 137 -0.22 1.92 7.60
N ARG A 138 0.86 2.70 7.73
CA ARG A 138 1.81 2.88 6.63
C ARG A 138 2.65 1.64 6.40
N HIS A 139 3.29 1.10 7.42
CA HIS A 139 4.17 -0.06 7.22
C HIS A 139 3.38 -1.32 6.90
N ASP A 140 2.26 -1.52 7.59
CA ASP A 140 1.53 -2.79 7.57
C ASP A 140 0.52 -2.86 6.42
N ALA A 141 -0.11 -1.74 6.02
CA ALA A 141 -1.13 -1.76 4.96
C ALA A 141 -0.68 -1.12 3.64
N PHE A 142 0.12 -0.05 3.65
CA PHE A 142 0.50 0.62 2.40
C PHE A 142 1.52 -0.20 1.60
N ASP A 143 2.51 -0.80 2.26
CA ASP A 143 3.52 -1.64 1.59
C ASP A 143 2.86 -2.88 0.94
N SER A 144 1.92 -3.51 1.64
CA SER A 144 1.04 -4.59 1.15
C SER A 144 0.22 -4.14 -0.06
N VAL A 145 -0.49 -3.00 0.03
CA VAL A 145 -1.28 -2.46 -1.10
C VAL A 145 -0.40 -2.18 -2.32
N VAL A 146 0.79 -1.61 -2.15
CA VAL A 146 1.72 -1.36 -3.27
C VAL A 146 2.19 -2.67 -3.89
N ALA A 147 2.55 -3.66 -3.08
CA ALA A 147 2.96 -4.97 -3.57
C ALA A 147 1.84 -5.67 -4.36
N LEU A 148 0.62 -5.67 -3.82
CA LEU A 148 -0.56 -6.24 -4.48
C LEU A 148 -0.93 -5.49 -5.77
N CYS A 149 -0.82 -4.16 -5.80
CA CYS A 149 -1.03 -3.38 -7.02
C CYS A 149 0.00 -3.74 -8.11
N ARG A 150 1.27 -3.91 -7.74
CA ARG A 150 2.31 -4.37 -8.67
C ARG A 150 2.04 -5.78 -9.15
N ALA A 151 1.69 -6.69 -8.24
CA ALA A 151 1.33 -8.06 -8.57
C ALA A 151 0.15 -8.10 -9.57
N ARG A 152 -0.89 -7.29 -9.35
CA ARG A 152 -2.01 -7.15 -10.28
C ARG A 152 -1.55 -6.68 -11.66
N ALA A 153 -0.73 -5.63 -11.74
CA ALA A 153 -0.22 -5.14 -13.02
C ALA A 153 0.60 -6.20 -13.77
N ILE A 154 1.48 -6.91 -13.05
CA ILE A 154 2.28 -8.01 -13.62
C ILE A 154 1.38 -9.16 -14.07
N ALA A 155 0.34 -9.49 -13.31
CA ALA A 155 -0.63 -10.54 -13.63
C ALA A 155 -1.39 -10.24 -14.93
N TYR A 156 -1.91 -9.02 -15.11
CA TYR A 156 -2.58 -8.65 -16.36
C TYR A 156 -1.64 -8.67 -17.56
N ASP A 157 -0.38 -8.25 -17.39
CA ASP A 157 0.61 -8.33 -18.47
C ASP A 157 1.07 -9.77 -18.74
N ALA A 158 1.03 -10.67 -17.76
CA ALA A 158 1.29 -12.10 -17.95
C ALA A 158 0.13 -12.77 -18.71
N ASN A 159 -1.12 -12.51 -18.32
CA ASN A 159 -2.31 -13.01 -19.01
C ASN A 159 -2.38 -12.51 -20.47
N ALA A 160 -1.97 -11.25 -20.71
CA ALA A 160 -1.87 -10.72 -22.07
C ALA A 160 -0.79 -11.44 -22.90
N ASP A 161 0.31 -11.88 -22.29
CA ASP A 161 1.35 -12.66 -22.98
C ASP A 161 0.88 -14.06 -23.39
N GLU A 162 -0.05 -14.70 -22.65
CA GLU A 162 -0.68 -15.96 -23.10
C GLU A 162 -1.38 -15.78 -24.45
N SER A 163 -2.15 -14.70 -24.58
CA SER A 163 -2.85 -14.36 -25.82
C SER A 163 -1.88 -14.00 -26.93
N ARG A 164 -0.86 -13.18 -26.65
CA ARG A 164 0.17 -12.80 -27.64
C ARG A 164 0.98 -14.00 -28.13
N TYR A 165 1.27 -14.95 -27.24
CA TYR A 165 1.98 -16.19 -27.59
C TYR A 165 1.21 -17.03 -28.62
N LEU A 166 -0.12 -17.08 -28.50
CA LEU A 166 -0.99 -17.75 -29.48
C LEU A 166 -1.09 -16.96 -30.80
N LEU A 167 -1.12 -15.63 -30.73
CA LEU A 167 -1.31 -14.76 -31.90
C LEU A 167 -0.05 -14.53 -32.74
N ASP A 168 1.14 -14.59 -32.14
CA ASP A 168 2.39 -14.20 -32.79
C ASP A 168 3.46 -15.32 -32.72
N PRO A 169 3.47 -16.24 -33.70
CA PRO A 169 4.46 -17.31 -33.78
C PRO A 169 5.91 -16.82 -33.86
N GLN A 170 6.17 -15.64 -34.44
CA GLN A 170 7.54 -15.14 -34.63
C GLN A 170 8.17 -14.61 -33.35
N ARG A 171 7.36 -14.21 -32.36
CA ARG A 171 7.82 -13.69 -31.07
C ARG A 171 7.55 -14.62 -29.89
N GLN A 172 7.16 -15.88 -30.13
CA GLN A 172 6.86 -16.86 -29.09
C GLN A 172 7.96 -16.97 -28.02
N ALA A 173 9.23 -17.12 -28.42
CA ALA A 173 10.37 -17.18 -27.52
C ALA A 173 10.44 -15.98 -26.55
N GLN A 174 10.15 -14.77 -27.05
CA GLN A 174 10.15 -13.54 -26.25
C GLN A 174 9.01 -13.53 -25.22
N TYR A 175 7.85 -14.07 -25.56
CA TYR A 175 6.72 -14.20 -24.63
C TYR A 175 6.94 -15.31 -23.60
N GLU A 176 7.69 -16.37 -23.93
CA GLU A 176 8.08 -17.39 -22.95
C GLU A 176 9.02 -16.80 -21.90
N GLU A 177 10.07 -16.09 -22.34
CA GLU A 177 11.03 -15.42 -21.46
C GLU A 177 10.33 -14.37 -20.59
N SER A 178 9.44 -13.57 -21.20
CA SER A 178 8.62 -12.58 -20.50
C SER A 178 7.69 -13.22 -19.46
N SER A 179 7.02 -14.33 -19.78
CA SER A 179 6.17 -15.09 -18.85
C SER A 179 6.98 -15.59 -17.66
N LEU A 180 8.17 -16.17 -17.89
CA LEU A 180 9.05 -16.61 -16.82
C LEU A 180 9.50 -15.44 -15.95
N ALA A 181 9.95 -14.33 -16.55
CA ALA A 181 10.39 -13.15 -15.82
C ALA A 181 9.29 -12.56 -14.94
N LYS A 182 8.03 -12.55 -15.41
CA LYS A 182 6.86 -12.11 -14.63
C LYS A 182 6.52 -13.07 -13.51
N SER A 183 6.61 -14.38 -13.78
CA SER A 183 6.44 -15.42 -12.76
C SER A 183 7.49 -15.29 -11.64
N GLN A 184 8.72 -14.94 -12.00
CA GLN A 184 9.79 -14.63 -11.06
C GLN A 184 9.54 -13.34 -10.27
N GLN A 185 8.96 -12.31 -10.88
CA GLN A 185 8.57 -11.08 -10.16
C GLN A 185 7.41 -11.33 -9.17
N LEU A 186 6.49 -12.24 -9.48
CA LEU A 186 5.32 -12.53 -8.64
C LEU A 186 5.67 -13.40 -7.43
N TYR A 187 6.19 -14.61 -7.65
CA TYR A 187 6.45 -15.59 -6.58
C TYR A 187 7.94 -15.90 -6.37
N GLY A 188 8.78 -15.71 -7.39
CA GLY A 188 10.23 -15.72 -7.28
C GLY A 188 10.88 -17.01 -6.76
N LEU A 189 11.34 -17.84 -7.68
CA LEU A 189 11.99 -19.14 -7.45
C LEU A 189 13.39 -19.16 -8.06
N LYS A 190 14.42 -19.32 -7.23
CA LYS A 190 15.82 -19.32 -7.67
C LYS A 190 16.13 -20.53 -8.56
N GLY A 191 16.53 -20.27 -9.81
CA GLY A 191 16.94 -21.31 -10.75
C GLY A 191 15.78 -22.02 -11.46
N ALA A 192 14.52 -21.68 -11.14
CA ALA A 192 13.37 -22.28 -11.80
C ALA A 192 13.30 -21.88 -13.28
N THR A 193 13.10 -22.88 -14.13
CA THR A 193 12.83 -22.74 -15.56
C THR A 193 11.34 -22.92 -15.82
N LEU A 194 10.85 -22.58 -17.03
CA LEU A 194 9.44 -22.78 -17.39
C LEU A 194 8.93 -24.21 -17.15
N SER A 195 9.77 -25.23 -17.35
CA SER A 195 9.40 -26.64 -17.16
C SER A 195 9.40 -27.08 -15.70
N THR A 196 10.25 -26.48 -14.87
CA THR A 196 10.38 -26.85 -13.44
C THR A 196 9.56 -25.96 -12.51
N TYR A 197 9.14 -24.78 -12.99
CA TYR A 197 8.48 -23.74 -12.21
C TYR A 197 7.28 -24.26 -11.41
N ASP A 198 6.37 -25.01 -12.04
CA ASP A 198 5.14 -25.46 -11.38
C ASP A 198 5.43 -26.48 -10.26
N SER A 199 6.39 -27.38 -10.47
CA SER A 199 6.81 -28.36 -9.45
C SER A 199 7.56 -27.71 -8.29
N GLU A 200 8.42 -26.73 -8.58
CA GLU A 200 9.15 -25.98 -7.57
C GLU A 200 8.21 -25.07 -6.77
N LEU A 201 7.24 -24.43 -7.42
CA LEU A 201 6.18 -23.66 -6.78
C LEU A 201 5.37 -24.55 -5.84
N ALA A 202 4.93 -25.72 -6.29
CA ALA A 202 4.18 -26.64 -5.43
C ALA A 202 4.98 -27.08 -4.20
N THR A 203 6.27 -27.39 -4.38
CA THR A 203 7.17 -27.83 -3.30
C THR A 203 7.42 -26.70 -2.28
N THR A 204 7.71 -25.50 -2.76
CA THR A 204 7.96 -24.33 -1.91
C THR A 204 6.69 -23.88 -1.21
N TRP A 205 5.54 -23.93 -1.88
CA TRP A 205 4.26 -23.59 -1.29
C TRP A 205 3.86 -24.58 -0.18
N GLN A 206 4.04 -25.88 -0.39
CA GLN A 206 3.75 -26.89 0.64
C GLN A 206 4.63 -26.70 1.89
N ALA A 207 5.87 -26.27 1.70
CA ALA A 207 6.74 -25.96 2.82
C ALA A 207 6.34 -24.67 3.55
N TYR A 208 5.94 -23.63 2.81
CA TYR A 208 5.37 -22.42 3.40
C TYR A 208 4.11 -22.73 4.23
N GLU A 209 3.24 -23.64 3.77
CA GLU A 209 2.06 -24.07 4.53
C GLU A 209 2.42 -24.79 5.84
N SER A 210 3.60 -25.41 5.90
CA SER A 210 4.11 -26.08 7.10
C SER A 210 4.87 -25.12 8.03
N ASP A 211 5.60 -24.17 7.45
CA ASP A 211 6.34 -23.11 8.14
C ASP A 211 6.25 -21.80 7.36
N HIS A 212 5.43 -20.87 7.86
CA HIS A 212 5.22 -19.55 7.26
C HIS A 212 6.49 -18.67 7.20
N HIS A 213 7.58 -19.06 7.89
CA HIS A 213 8.86 -18.36 7.85
C HIS A 213 9.80 -18.83 6.73
N ASP A 214 9.42 -19.83 5.92
CA ASP A 214 10.26 -20.35 4.84
C ASP A 214 10.61 -19.26 3.81
N LEU A 215 11.89 -18.93 3.66
CA LEU A 215 12.41 -17.85 2.82
C LEU A 215 12.64 -18.22 1.34
N ARG A 216 12.19 -19.39 0.89
CA ARG A 216 12.48 -19.87 -0.48
C ARG A 216 11.68 -19.16 -1.57
N CYS A 217 10.51 -18.60 -1.27
CA CYS A 217 9.77 -17.77 -2.21
C CYS A 217 10.18 -16.29 -2.08
N THR A 218 10.20 -15.57 -3.19
CA THR A 218 10.50 -14.13 -3.24
C THR A 218 9.41 -13.37 -4.01
N GLY A 219 9.72 -12.22 -4.62
CA GLY A 219 8.75 -11.48 -5.43
C GLY A 219 7.71 -10.64 -4.66
N GLU A 220 6.65 -10.23 -5.36
CA GLU A 220 5.55 -9.42 -4.82
C GLU A 220 4.71 -10.19 -3.80
N PHE A 221 4.45 -11.49 -4.01
CA PHE A 221 3.69 -12.29 -3.07
C PHE A 221 4.41 -12.48 -1.74
N ARG A 222 5.74 -12.60 -1.76
CA ARG A 222 6.50 -12.68 -0.51
C ARG A 222 6.34 -11.43 0.34
N ARG A 223 6.36 -10.24 -0.29
CA ARG A 223 6.18 -8.96 0.42
C ARG A 223 4.84 -8.87 1.14
N GLU A 224 3.78 -9.43 0.55
CA GLU A 224 2.49 -9.54 1.22
C GLU A 224 2.52 -10.55 2.36
N LEU A 225 3.05 -11.75 2.10
CA LEU A 225 3.06 -12.85 3.08
C LEU A 225 3.96 -12.55 4.31
N ASP A 226 4.97 -11.69 4.15
CA ASP A 226 5.81 -11.18 5.24
C ASP A 226 5.11 -10.11 6.10
N ASN A 227 4.06 -9.49 5.57
CA ASN A 227 3.40 -8.32 6.18
C ASN A 227 1.97 -8.60 6.62
N ILE A 228 1.63 -9.88 6.82
CA ILE A 228 0.31 -10.30 7.28
C ILE A 228 0.06 -9.75 8.69
N THR A 229 -0.90 -8.84 8.79
CA THR A 229 -1.18 -8.07 9.99
C THR A 229 -2.64 -8.17 10.41
N PHE A 230 -3.56 -8.34 9.45
CA PHE A 230 -4.99 -8.18 9.65
C PHE A 230 -5.74 -9.51 9.68
N PRO A 231 -6.85 -9.60 10.45
CA PRO A 231 -7.69 -10.78 10.47
C PRO A 231 -8.21 -11.16 9.07
N GLY A 232 -8.00 -12.42 8.68
CA GLY A 232 -8.44 -12.94 7.38
C GLY A 232 -7.54 -12.60 6.19
N GLU A 233 -6.52 -11.76 6.37
CA GLU A 233 -5.54 -11.40 5.35
C GLU A 233 -4.74 -12.63 4.91
N GLN A 234 -4.22 -13.41 5.88
CA GLN A 234 -3.46 -14.63 5.61
C GLN A 234 -4.22 -15.61 4.69
N ALA A 235 -5.47 -15.91 5.04
CA ALA A 235 -6.30 -16.84 4.27
C ALA A 235 -6.57 -16.31 2.85
N ALA A 236 -6.70 -15.00 2.68
CA ALA A 236 -6.87 -14.38 1.36
C ALA A 236 -5.55 -14.39 0.55
N ALA A 237 -4.41 -14.13 1.19
CA ALA A 237 -3.08 -14.14 0.57
C ALA A 237 -2.71 -15.55 0.12
N GLU A 238 -2.91 -16.55 0.98
CA GLU A 238 -2.73 -17.96 0.64
C GLU A 238 -3.67 -18.39 -0.50
N LYS A 239 -4.93 -17.95 -0.49
CA LYS A 239 -5.85 -18.23 -1.60
C LYS A 239 -5.32 -17.64 -2.91
N THR A 240 -4.76 -16.43 -2.87
CA THR A 240 -4.17 -15.77 -4.04
C THR A 240 -3.05 -16.61 -4.66
N VAL A 241 -2.12 -17.12 -3.85
CA VAL A 241 -1.04 -17.98 -4.35
C VAL A 241 -1.56 -19.31 -4.91
N ARG A 242 -2.55 -19.94 -4.25
CA ARG A 242 -3.16 -21.18 -4.75
C ARG A 242 -3.85 -20.98 -6.10
N THR A 243 -4.61 -19.88 -6.27
CA THR A 243 -5.25 -19.54 -7.54
C THR A 243 -4.25 -19.15 -8.63
N TYR A 244 -3.15 -18.47 -8.25
CA TYR A 244 -2.03 -18.20 -9.16
C TYR A 244 -1.39 -19.49 -9.68
N ALA A 245 -1.15 -20.46 -8.80
CA ALA A 245 -0.59 -21.77 -9.18
C ALA A 245 -1.48 -22.52 -10.18
N VAL A 246 -2.80 -22.33 -10.12
CA VAL A 246 -3.72 -22.88 -11.13
C VAL A 246 -3.49 -22.21 -12.47
N HIS A 247 -3.46 -20.88 -12.53
CA HIS A 247 -3.25 -20.12 -13.77
C HIS A 247 -1.87 -20.42 -14.40
N GLN A 248 -0.80 -20.57 -13.61
CA GLN A 248 0.52 -20.96 -14.14
C GLN A 248 0.48 -22.30 -14.90
N ARG A 249 -0.25 -23.27 -14.37
CA ARG A 249 -0.46 -24.56 -15.05
C ARG A 249 -1.31 -24.42 -16.31
N ASP A 250 -2.17 -23.42 -16.38
CA ASP A 250 -2.96 -23.14 -17.58
C ASP A 250 -2.10 -22.58 -18.70
N ASP A 251 -1.14 -21.69 -18.43
CA ASP A 251 -0.11 -21.26 -19.39
C ASP A 251 0.65 -22.49 -19.95
N ARG A 252 1.04 -23.45 -19.09
CA ARG A 252 1.68 -24.70 -19.56
C ARG A 252 0.76 -25.52 -20.45
N LYS A 253 -0.53 -25.65 -20.12
CA LYS A 253 -1.51 -26.37 -20.95
C LYS A 253 -1.70 -25.70 -22.30
N ILE A 254 -1.76 -24.37 -22.35
CA ILE A 254 -1.89 -23.60 -23.60
C ILE A 254 -0.70 -23.91 -24.51
N ARG A 255 0.53 -23.78 -24.00
CA ARG A 255 1.76 -24.06 -24.75
C ARG A 255 1.84 -25.50 -25.22
N ALA A 256 1.52 -26.46 -24.34
CA ALA A 256 1.53 -27.89 -24.68
C ALA A 256 0.52 -28.23 -25.78
N ARG A 257 -0.69 -27.63 -25.76
CA ARG A 257 -1.69 -27.81 -26.82
C ARG A 257 -1.22 -27.22 -28.14
N LEU A 258 -0.61 -26.04 -28.11
CA LEU A 258 -0.07 -25.41 -29.31
C LEU A 258 1.07 -26.24 -29.93
N ALA A 259 2.02 -26.70 -29.11
CA ALA A 259 3.12 -27.58 -29.53
C ALA A 259 2.63 -28.92 -30.11
N ALA A 260 1.47 -29.41 -29.65
CA ALA A 260 0.81 -30.60 -30.19
C ALA A 260 -0.01 -30.34 -31.47
N GLY A 261 0.05 -29.14 -32.06
CA GLY A 261 -0.73 -28.75 -33.25
C GLY A 261 -2.22 -28.51 -32.97
N LYS A 262 -2.64 -28.44 -31.70
CA LYS A 262 -4.04 -28.27 -31.28
C LYS A 262 -4.36 -26.79 -31.04
N GLU A 263 -4.05 -25.93 -32.01
CA GLU A 263 -4.17 -24.47 -31.89
C GLU A 263 -5.59 -24.04 -31.49
N ARG A 264 -6.62 -24.54 -32.17
CA ARG A 264 -8.02 -24.20 -31.86
C ARG A 264 -8.39 -24.52 -30.39
N ALA A 265 -7.98 -25.68 -29.89
CA ALA A 265 -8.24 -26.06 -28.51
C ALA A 265 -7.41 -25.24 -27.51
N ALA A 266 -6.23 -24.77 -27.89
CA ALA A 266 -5.43 -23.84 -27.08
C ALA A 266 -6.11 -22.47 -26.99
N VAL A 267 -6.61 -21.94 -28.11
CA VAL A 267 -7.35 -20.67 -28.18
C VAL A 267 -8.66 -20.74 -27.41
N GLU A 268 -9.47 -21.78 -27.62
CA GLU A 268 -10.73 -21.98 -26.90
C GLU A 268 -10.51 -22.03 -25.38
N PHE A 269 -9.49 -22.75 -24.92
CA PHE A 269 -9.14 -22.80 -23.50
C PHE A 269 -8.58 -21.50 -22.94
N CYS A 270 -7.77 -20.77 -23.72
CA CYS A 270 -7.19 -19.50 -23.31
C CYS A 270 -8.27 -18.43 -23.18
N MET A 271 -9.21 -18.37 -24.14
CA MET A 271 -10.20 -17.30 -24.26
C MET A 271 -11.52 -17.59 -23.52
N GLY A 272 -11.86 -18.86 -23.29
CA GLY A 272 -13.13 -19.26 -22.69
C GLY A 272 -13.31 -18.74 -21.26
N TRP A 273 -14.56 -18.49 -20.85
CA TRP A 273 -14.91 -17.97 -19.52
C TRP A 273 -15.70 -18.97 -18.67
N GLU A 274 -16.02 -20.15 -19.22
CA GLU A 274 -16.62 -21.25 -18.48
C GLU A 274 -15.68 -21.86 -17.43
N GLN A 275 -16.26 -22.59 -16.47
CA GLN A 275 -15.49 -23.22 -15.42
C GLN A 275 -14.41 -24.15 -15.99
N GLY A 276 -13.16 -23.94 -15.58
CA GLY A 276 -12.02 -24.77 -15.96
C GLY A 276 -11.15 -24.23 -17.09
N THR A 277 -11.46 -23.06 -17.66
CA THR A 277 -10.63 -22.37 -18.68
C THR A 277 -9.63 -21.37 -18.06
N SER A 278 -8.65 -20.91 -18.85
CA SER A 278 -7.59 -20.01 -18.36
C SER A 278 -8.17 -18.69 -17.84
N ASN A 279 -9.02 -18.00 -18.60
CA ASN A 279 -9.61 -16.72 -18.16
C ASN A 279 -10.51 -16.88 -16.92
N ALA A 280 -11.21 -18.00 -16.75
CA ALA A 280 -12.00 -18.26 -15.55
C ALA A 280 -11.10 -18.41 -14.30
N HIS A 281 -9.98 -19.13 -14.42
CA HIS A 281 -8.99 -19.25 -13.35
C HIS A 281 -8.25 -17.93 -13.09
N PHE A 282 -7.92 -17.16 -14.13
CA PHE A 282 -7.37 -15.81 -14.00
C PHE A 282 -8.34 -14.89 -13.24
N GLY A 283 -9.63 -14.92 -13.57
CA GLY A 283 -10.67 -14.19 -12.84
C GLY A 283 -10.76 -14.58 -11.37
N ALA A 284 -10.69 -15.89 -11.06
CA ALA A 284 -10.65 -16.38 -9.69
C ALA A 284 -9.40 -15.91 -8.93
N TRP A 285 -8.24 -15.86 -9.61
CA TRP A 285 -7.00 -15.32 -9.04
C TRP A 285 -7.10 -13.82 -8.78
N MET A 286 -7.60 -13.03 -9.74
CA MET A 286 -7.78 -11.59 -9.55
C MET A 286 -8.78 -11.27 -8.43
N ALA A 287 -9.85 -12.06 -8.29
CA ALA A 287 -10.79 -11.93 -7.18
C ALA A 287 -10.15 -12.24 -5.82
N ALA A 288 -9.25 -13.23 -5.76
CA ALA A 288 -8.49 -13.52 -4.55
C ALA A 288 -7.52 -12.37 -4.20
N LEU A 289 -6.78 -11.87 -5.19
CA LEU A 289 -5.84 -10.76 -5.03
C LEU A 289 -6.55 -9.47 -4.59
N ASP A 290 -7.71 -9.15 -5.19
CA ASP A 290 -8.53 -8.00 -4.81
C ASP A 290 -9.08 -8.12 -3.39
N LYS A 291 -9.38 -9.34 -2.94
CA LYS A 291 -9.83 -9.55 -1.56
C LYS A 291 -8.74 -9.17 -0.56
N VAL A 292 -7.49 -9.58 -0.80
CA VAL A 292 -6.35 -9.21 0.06
C VAL A 292 -6.13 -7.70 0.03
N ALA A 293 -6.12 -7.11 -1.16
CA ALA A 293 -5.92 -5.66 -1.32
C ALA A 293 -7.06 -4.87 -0.65
N GLY A 294 -8.28 -5.39 -0.67
CA GLY A 294 -9.45 -4.83 -0.01
C GLY A 294 -9.34 -4.83 1.52
N ILE A 295 -8.84 -5.92 2.11
CA ILE A 295 -8.60 -6.01 3.57
C ILE A 295 -7.61 -4.92 4.00
N ASN A 296 -6.44 -4.88 3.36
CA ASN A 296 -5.41 -3.88 3.65
C ASN A 296 -5.91 -2.44 3.46
N ARG A 297 -6.63 -2.17 2.36
CA ARG A 297 -7.19 -0.83 2.09
C ARG A 297 -8.24 -0.41 3.11
N ALA A 298 -9.11 -1.32 3.55
CA ALA A 298 -10.13 -1.03 4.55
C ALA A 298 -9.49 -0.70 5.91
N HIS A 299 -8.47 -1.45 6.32
CA HIS A 299 -7.74 -1.16 7.56
C HIS A 299 -6.95 0.15 7.49
N PHE A 300 -6.33 0.46 6.35
CA PHE A 300 -5.69 1.75 6.14
C PHE A 300 -6.69 2.92 6.27
N ALA A 301 -7.86 2.80 5.64
CA ALA A 301 -8.91 3.81 5.71
C ALA A 301 -9.46 3.99 7.13
N SER A 302 -9.75 2.89 7.84
CA SER A 302 -10.18 2.92 9.24
C SER A 302 -9.15 3.58 10.14
N SER A 303 -7.87 3.20 10.01
CA SER A 303 -6.79 3.76 10.82
C SER A 303 -6.62 5.26 10.60
N ALA A 304 -6.79 5.73 9.36
CA ALA A 304 -6.77 7.14 9.03
C ALA A 304 -7.99 7.90 9.62
N GLU A 305 -9.17 7.27 9.61
CA GLU A 305 -10.38 7.84 10.19
C GLU A 305 -10.33 7.89 11.72
N ASP A 306 -9.84 6.83 12.37
CA ASP A 306 -9.67 6.74 13.82
C ASP A 306 -8.67 7.78 14.32
N GLY A 307 -7.54 7.96 13.61
CA GLY A 307 -6.58 9.03 13.90
C GLY A 307 -7.23 10.42 13.85
N ARG A 308 -8.05 10.69 12.82
CA ARG A 308 -8.79 11.96 12.69
C ARG A 308 -9.87 12.12 13.76
N SER A 309 -10.58 11.06 14.11
CA SER A 309 -11.61 11.06 15.15
C SER A 309 -11.02 11.31 16.54
N ALA A 310 -9.89 10.68 16.86
CA ALA A 310 -9.17 10.90 18.12
C ALA A 310 -8.76 12.38 18.28
N VAL A 311 -8.28 13.01 17.20
CA VAL A 311 -7.98 14.44 17.19
C VAL A 311 -9.24 15.27 17.42
N ASN A 312 -10.32 15.03 16.67
CA ASN A 312 -11.56 15.80 16.80
C ASN A 312 -12.25 15.63 18.17
N GLY A 313 -12.12 14.47 18.81
CA GLY A 313 -12.71 14.19 20.12
C GLY A 313 -11.93 14.80 21.27
N LEU A 314 -10.58 14.78 21.22
CA LEU A 314 -9.73 15.23 22.33
C LEU A 314 -9.39 16.73 22.27
N LEU A 315 -9.34 17.32 21.07
CA LEU A 315 -8.97 18.72 20.87
C LEU A 315 -9.88 19.72 21.62
N PRO A 316 -11.22 19.60 21.60
CA PRO A 316 -12.10 20.52 22.34
C PRO A 316 -11.87 20.47 23.85
N TRP A 317 -11.61 19.29 24.41
CA TRP A 317 -11.32 19.11 25.83
C TRP A 317 -9.97 19.70 26.23
N ALA A 318 -8.92 19.48 25.42
CA ALA A 318 -7.61 20.08 25.65
C ALA A 318 -7.70 21.62 25.61
N CYS A 319 -8.37 22.19 24.61
CA CYS A 319 -8.62 23.64 24.54
C CYS A 319 -9.44 24.14 25.73
N GLY A 320 -10.50 23.42 26.10
CA GLY A 320 -11.35 23.76 27.25
C GLY A 320 -10.59 23.78 28.57
N LEU A 321 -9.71 22.80 28.80
CA LEU A 321 -8.86 22.73 29.99
C LEU A 321 -7.83 23.86 30.05
N LEU A 322 -7.25 24.26 28.91
CA LEU A 322 -6.35 25.41 28.84
C LEU A 322 -7.08 26.72 29.12
N CYS A 323 -8.28 26.91 28.57
CA CYS A 323 -9.14 28.05 28.89
C CYS A 323 -9.52 28.09 30.37
N ALA A 324 -9.90 26.94 30.95
CA ALA A 324 -10.21 26.82 32.36
C ALA A 324 -8.99 27.16 33.24
N ALA A 325 -7.80 26.68 32.88
CA ALA A 325 -6.55 26.99 33.59
C ALA A 325 -6.26 28.49 33.60
N MET A 326 -6.44 29.18 32.47
CA MET A 326 -6.28 30.64 32.39
C MET A 326 -7.27 31.39 33.30
N VAL A 327 -8.54 31.00 33.27
CA VAL A 327 -9.59 31.63 34.09
C VAL A 327 -9.34 31.39 35.59
N LEU A 328 -9.00 30.16 35.98
CA LEU A 328 -8.73 29.80 37.37
C LEU A 328 -7.47 30.48 37.93
N ALA A 329 -6.43 30.62 37.10
CA ALA A 329 -5.23 31.39 37.45
C ALA A 329 -5.58 32.87 37.66
N ALA A 330 -6.32 33.49 36.73
CA ALA A 330 -6.73 34.89 36.83
C ALA A 330 -7.62 35.16 38.05
N LEU A 331 -8.58 34.27 38.35
CA LEU A 331 -9.43 34.34 39.54
C LEU A 331 -8.64 34.13 40.84
N GLY A 332 -7.67 33.21 40.85
CA GLY A 332 -6.79 32.98 42.00
C GLY A 332 -5.84 34.15 42.29
N LEU A 333 -5.46 34.92 41.26
CA LEU A 333 -4.56 36.08 41.37
C LEU A 333 -5.30 37.41 41.66
N ARG A 334 -6.58 37.51 41.27
CA ARG A 334 -7.43 38.70 41.44
C ARG A 334 -7.43 39.31 42.86
N PRO A 335 -7.61 38.53 43.95
CA PRO A 335 -7.66 39.08 45.31
C PRO A 335 -6.35 39.78 45.70
N ARG A 336 -5.21 39.34 45.16
CA ARG A 336 -3.89 39.89 45.50
C ARG A 336 -3.51 41.08 44.65
N LEU A 337 -3.93 41.14 43.39
CA LEU A 337 -3.75 42.32 42.55
C LEU A 337 -4.60 43.50 43.02
N ALA A 338 -5.70 43.24 43.74
CA ALA A 338 -6.52 44.26 44.37
C ALA A 338 -5.86 44.90 45.61
N GLU A 339 -4.88 44.25 46.24
CA GLU A 339 -4.14 44.81 47.40
C GLU A 339 -3.05 45.82 46.99
N PHE A 340 -2.69 45.90 45.69
CA PHE A 340 -1.68 46.81 45.14
C PHE A 340 -2.28 47.99 44.33
N ARG A 341 -3.59 48.22 44.42
CA ARG A 341 -4.28 49.40 43.88
C ARG A 341 -4.68 50.34 45.00
#